data_AF-F2U4F7-F1
#
_entry.id   AF-F2U4F7-F1
#
_cell.length_a   1.000
_cell.length_b   1.000
_cell.length_c   1.000
_cell.angle_alpha   90.00
_cell.angle_beta   90.00
_cell.angle_gamma   90.00
#
_symmetry.space_group_name_H-M   'P 1'
#
loop_
_entity.id
_entity.type
_entity.pdbx_description
1 polymer ?
#
loop_
_entity_poly.entity_id
_entity_poly.type
_entity_poly.pdbx_seq_one_letter_code
_entity_poly.pdbx_strand_id
1 'polypeptide(L)'
;MLKRICMIPACRNDTDHEPLFRQESYFHWAFGCAEAGTAGAIDIDTKKSILFIPRLPEAYAVWMGKIEPPSTFAKKYGVDEAYYVDEIPKVMQDNYASKTVHVLYGKNTDSGAYSKPASFEGMDKFTVDKDTLHPVIADLRVFKTKEELDVLRFVNQMTSEGHVEAMRQIKPGMYEYQLEAIFKFHVYMHGGCRRTAYTPICASGPNAAVLHYGHAGAPNDREIKDGDIMLLDMGGEYHCYAGDITTSYPANGKFTEEQKIVYQGVLNAMTSVEQAMKPGVVWTDMQILASRRILEALIELGVLHGDIEEMMKVYLGGYFMPHGLGHFMGIDTHDVGGYLPGYPERIDKPGLRSVRTARELKENMVLTVEPGMYFIDSEMDKIIADPTLSKFVNVERLNQFRGWGGVRLEDNVIVTATGIDNMSSVPRTIEELESVMAGGAWPPARDAKPELCRNFDMWGAATKQ
;
A
#
# COMPACT_ATOMS: atom_id res chain seq x y z
N MET A 1 8.15 -26.28 5.90
CA MET A 1 7.10 -25.29 6.25
C MET A 1 5.74 -25.92 6.05
N LEU A 2 4.72 -25.66 6.87
CA LEU A 2 3.34 -26.08 6.56
C LEU A 2 2.40 -24.90 6.84
N LYS A 3 1.46 -24.63 5.93
CA LYS A 3 0.40 -23.62 6.10
C LYS A 3 -0.95 -24.18 5.64
N ARG A 4 -1.98 -24.05 6.48
CA ARG A 4 -3.37 -24.42 6.19
C ARG A 4 -4.24 -23.18 6.38
N ILE A 5 -5.08 -22.86 5.40
CA ILE A 5 -5.99 -21.71 5.48
C ILE A 5 -7.42 -22.21 5.47
N CYS A 6 -8.11 -21.90 6.56
CA CYS A 6 -9.54 -21.87 6.63
C CYS A 6 -9.84 -20.63 7.46
N MET A 7 -10.15 -19.51 6.79
CA MET A 7 -11.19 -18.54 7.15
C MET A 7 -11.42 -17.62 5.94
N ILE A 8 -12.62 -17.71 5.38
CA ILE A 8 -13.23 -16.70 4.51
C ILE A 8 -13.41 -15.43 5.39
N PRO A 9 -13.18 -14.20 4.91
CA PRO A 9 -13.46 -13.00 5.70
C PRO A 9 -14.93 -13.04 6.16
N ALA A 10 -15.17 -13.00 7.47
CA ALA A 10 -16.50 -13.03 8.04
C ALA A 10 -17.21 -11.71 7.75
N CYS A 11 -17.97 -11.65 6.66
CA CYS A 11 -18.98 -10.62 6.42
C CYS A 11 -20.22 -11.30 5.86
N ARG A 12 -21.36 -11.09 6.53
CA ARG A 12 -22.65 -11.82 6.37
C ARG A 12 -22.73 -13.19 7.06
N ASN A 13 -21.89 -13.39 8.08
CA ASN A 13 -22.03 -14.34 9.21
C ASN A 13 -22.72 -15.67 8.90
N ASP A 14 -24.03 -15.78 9.18
CA ASP A 14 -24.85 -16.99 9.16
C ASP A 14 -25.60 -17.20 7.83
N THR A 15 -25.28 -16.40 6.79
CA THR A 15 -25.86 -16.52 5.44
C THR A 15 -25.03 -17.45 4.55
N ASP A 16 -25.61 -17.83 3.41
CA ASP A 16 -24.96 -18.58 2.33
C ASP A 16 -24.20 -17.67 1.34
N HIS A 17 -24.02 -16.39 1.67
CA HIS A 17 -23.27 -15.48 0.82
C HIS A 17 -21.79 -15.84 0.81
N GLU A 18 -21.28 -16.23 -0.35
CA GLU A 18 -19.85 -16.43 -0.56
C GLU A 18 -19.20 -15.10 -0.95
N PRO A 19 -18.40 -14.46 -0.07
CA PRO A 19 -17.59 -13.35 -0.50
C PRO A 19 -16.53 -13.88 -1.48
N LEU A 20 -16.11 -13.01 -2.39
CA LEU A 20 -14.98 -13.35 -3.26
C LEU A 20 -13.80 -13.79 -2.38
N PHE A 21 -13.13 -14.88 -2.75
CA PHE A 21 -11.94 -15.36 -2.05
C PHE A 21 -10.70 -14.54 -2.45
N ARG A 22 -9.78 -14.31 -1.50
CA ARG A 22 -8.45 -13.74 -1.72
C ARG A 22 -7.49 -14.52 -0.85
N GLN A 23 -6.38 -14.96 -1.43
CA GLN A 23 -5.47 -15.86 -0.75
C GLN A 23 -4.76 -15.17 0.42
N GLU A 24 -4.41 -15.91 1.47
CA GLU A 24 -3.57 -15.35 2.51
C GLU A 24 -2.15 -15.08 1.97
N SER A 25 -1.58 -13.93 2.35
CA SER A 25 -0.42 -13.33 1.70
C SER A 25 0.87 -14.17 1.75
N TYR A 26 1.19 -14.79 2.88
CA TYR A 26 2.39 -15.65 2.94
C TYR A 26 2.21 -16.96 2.17
N PHE A 27 1.00 -17.51 2.09
CA PHE A 27 0.73 -18.67 1.26
C PHE A 27 0.78 -18.33 -0.22
N HIS A 28 0.22 -17.18 -0.60
CA HIS A 28 0.32 -16.65 -1.95
C HIS A 28 1.78 -16.45 -2.36
N TRP A 29 2.60 -15.80 -1.52
CA TRP A 29 4.03 -15.60 -1.79
C TRP A 29 4.78 -16.91 -2.05
N ALA A 30 4.48 -17.96 -1.28
CA ALA A 30 5.18 -19.23 -1.38
C ALA A 30 4.70 -20.14 -2.52
N PHE A 31 3.44 -20.04 -2.96
CA PHE A 31 2.83 -21.02 -3.87
C PHE A 31 2.05 -20.43 -5.05
N GLY A 32 1.70 -19.14 -5.04
CA GLY A 32 0.87 -18.51 -6.07
C GLY A 32 -0.57 -19.07 -6.19
N CYS A 33 -0.96 -19.99 -5.31
CA CYS A 33 -2.18 -20.78 -5.45
C CYS A 33 -3.46 -19.98 -5.13
N ALA A 34 -4.39 -19.95 -6.08
CA ALA A 34 -5.62 -19.14 -6.01
C ALA A 34 -6.82 -19.90 -5.42
N GLU A 35 -6.78 -21.23 -5.37
CA GLU A 35 -7.88 -22.04 -4.83
C GLU A 35 -7.95 -21.96 -3.30
N ALA A 36 -9.17 -21.99 -2.76
CA ALA A 36 -9.42 -22.00 -1.33
C ALA A 36 -9.26 -23.41 -0.73
N GLY A 37 -9.05 -23.47 0.59
CA GLY A 37 -9.00 -24.74 1.34
C GLY A 37 -7.75 -25.56 1.09
N THR A 38 -6.72 -25.00 0.45
CA THR A 38 -5.45 -25.65 0.17
C THR A 38 -4.50 -25.60 1.37
N ALA A 39 -3.52 -26.48 1.35
CA ALA A 39 -2.33 -26.41 2.20
C ALA A 39 -1.08 -26.58 1.36
N GLY A 40 0.08 -26.24 1.90
CA GLY A 40 1.33 -26.29 1.16
C GLY A 40 2.50 -26.53 2.10
N ALA A 41 3.47 -27.29 1.62
CA ALA A 41 4.69 -27.58 2.34
C ALA A 41 5.94 -27.44 1.46
N ILE A 42 7.04 -27.05 2.10
CA ILE A 42 8.37 -27.00 1.48
C ILE A 42 9.31 -27.75 2.41
N ASP A 43 9.97 -28.78 1.88
CA ASP A 43 11.09 -29.45 2.53
C ASP A 43 12.36 -28.60 2.32
N ILE A 44 12.93 -28.10 3.42
CA ILE A 44 14.05 -27.16 3.38
C ILE A 44 15.33 -27.84 2.86
N ASP A 45 15.54 -29.12 3.19
CA ASP A 45 16.77 -29.83 2.84
C ASP A 45 16.81 -30.15 1.34
N THR A 46 15.69 -30.64 0.81
CA THR A 46 15.59 -31.09 -0.59
C THR A 46 15.05 -30.00 -1.52
N LYS A 47 14.54 -28.90 -0.95
CA LYS A 47 13.83 -27.80 -1.65
C LYS A 47 12.53 -28.22 -2.33
N LYS A 48 12.05 -29.44 -2.05
CA LYS A 48 10.85 -29.99 -2.65
C LYS A 48 9.60 -29.29 -2.13
N SER A 49 8.75 -28.87 -3.05
CA SER A 49 7.47 -28.19 -2.82
C SER A 49 6.30 -29.14 -3.01
N ILE A 50 5.34 -29.09 -2.08
CA ILE A 50 4.16 -29.95 -2.06
C ILE A 50 2.93 -29.08 -1.90
N LEU A 51 1.95 -29.24 -2.78
CA LEU A 51 0.63 -28.60 -2.66
C LEU A 51 -0.43 -29.63 -2.29
N PHE A 52 -1.31 -29.29 -1.35
CA PHE A 52 -2.45 -30.13 -0.96
C PHE A 52 -3.74 -29.45 -1.38
N ILE A 53 -4.53 -30.11 -2.22
CA ILE A 53 -5.79 -29.60 -2.77
C ILE A 53 -7.01 -30.27 -2.12
N PRO A 54 -8.15 -29.58 -1.97
CA PRO A 54 -9.36 -30.21 -1.44
C PRO A 54 -9.81 -31.38 -2.33
N ARG A 55 -10.20 -32.50 -1.71
CA ARG A 55 -10.93 -33.56 -2.42
C ARG A 55 -12.39 -33.12 -2.54
N LEU A 56 -12.80 -32.76 -3.74
CA LEU A 56 -14.12 -32.18 -3.98
C LEU A 56 -15.18 -33.27 -4.26
N PRO A 57 -16.42 -33.11 -3.77
CA PRO A 57 -17.51 -34.05 -4.05
C PRO A 57 -18.00 -33.91 -5.50
N GLU A 58 -18.66 -34.93 -6.03
CA GLU A 58 -19.19 -34.94 -7.41
C GLU A 58 -20.09 -33.74 -7.72
N ALA A 59 -20.88 -33.26 -6.74
CA ALA A 59 -21.74 -32.10 -6.89
C ALA A 59 -20.97 -30.82 -7.29
N TYR A 60 -19.68 -30.70 -6.96
CA TYR A 60 -18.85 -29.56 -7.35
C TYR A 60 -18.82 -29.38 -8.88
N ALA A 61 -18.84 -30.48 -9.64
CA ALA A 61 -18.90 -30.44 -11.11
C ALA A 61 -20.13 -29.72 -11.66
N VAL A 62 -21.23 -29.74 -10.91
CA VAL A 62 -22.49 -29.09 -11.28
C VAL A 62 -22.48 -27.61 -10.89
N TRP A 63 -22.01 -27.29 -9.68
CA TRP A 63 -22.15 -25.94 -9.09
C TRP A 63 -20.98 -25.00 -9.37
N MET A 64 -19.75 -25.52 -9.33
CA MET A 64 -18.53 -24.71 -9.26
C MET A 64 -17.59 -24.92 -10.45
N GLY A 65 -17.72 -26.05 -11.15
CA GLY A 65 -16.98 -26.35 -12.37
C GLY A 65 -16.18 -27.65 -12.31
N LYS A 66 -15.34 -27.87 -13.33
CA LYS A 66 -14.63 -29.14 -13.52
C LYS A 66 -13.79 -29.54 -12.31
N ILE A 67 -13.90 -30.80 -11.90
CA ILE A 67 -13.05 -31.41 -10.87
C ILE A 67 -11.76 -31.90 -11.54
N GLU A 68 -10.62 -31.36 -11.12
CA GLU A 68 -9.30 -31.69 -11.63
C GLU A 68 -8.51 -32.55 -10.63
N PRO A 69 -7.66 -33.49 -11.08
CA PRO A 69 -6.80 -34.27 -10.19
C PRO A 69 -5.62 -33.44 -9.66
N PRO A 70 -4.96 -33.85 -8.55
CA PRO A 70 -3.79 -33.15 -8.00
C PRO A 70 -2.69 -32.87 -9.02
N SER A 71 -2.43 -33.80 -9.95
CA SER A 71 -1.43 -33.63 -11.02
C SER A 71 -1.66 -32.40 -11.89
N THR A 72 -2.91 -31.98 -12.10
CA THR A 72 -3.24 -30.75 -12.83
C THR A 72 -2.73 -29.53 -12.07
N PHE A 73 -2.92 -29.50 -10.74
CA PHE A 73 -2.46 -28.40 -9.89
C PHE A 73 -0.94 -28.38 -9.73
N ALA A 74 -0.30 -29.55 -9.65
CA ALA A 74 1.17 -29.64 -9.67
C ALA A 74 1.76 -28.96 -10.90
N LYS A 75 1.22 -29.28 -12.08
CA LYS A 75 1.63 -28.66 -13.35
C LYS A 75 1.28 -27.17 -13.40
N LYS A 76 0.09 -26.77 -12.95
CA LYS A 76 -0.38 -25.38 -12.98
C LYS A 76 0.51 -24.45 -12.14
N TYR A 77 0.91 -24.90 -10.95
CA TYR A 77 1.67 -24.09 -9.99
C TYR A 77 3.17 -24.38 -9.97
N GLY A 78 3.65 -25.30 -10.82
CA GLY A 78 5.06 -25.64 -10.90
C GLY A 78 5.64 -26.24 -9.62
N VAL A 79 4.80 -26.88 -8.78
CA VAL A 79 5.25 -27.58 -7.57
C VAL A 79 5.68 -29.01 -7.91
N ASP A 80 6.58 -29.58 -7.09
CA ASP A 80 7.12 -30.92 -7.33
C ASP A 80 6.05 -32.01 -7.16
N GLU A 81 5.18 -31.85 -6.16
CA GLU A 81 4.12 -32.81 -5.87
C GLU A 81 2.81 -32.13 -5.50
N ALA A 82 1.71 -32.83 -5.78
CA ALA A 82 0.40 -32.47 -5.26
C ALA A 82 -0.39 -33.68 -4.78
N TYR A 83 -1.08 -33.53 -3.65
CA TYR A 83 -1.92 -34.54 -3.01
C TYR A 83 -3.24 -33.93 -2.56
N TYR A 84 -4.13 -34.76 -2.00
CA TYR A 84 -5.34 -34.24 -1.37
C TYR A 84 -5.08 -33.78 0.07
N VAL A 85 -5.84 -32.80 0.55
CA VAL A 85 -5.73 -32.28 1.93
C VAL A 85 -5.99 -33.37 2.98
N ASP A 86 -6.89 -34.32 2.72
CA ASP A 86 -7.12 -35.48 3.59
C ASP A 86 -5.95 -36.47 3.65
N GLU A 87 -4.97 -36.35 2.74
CA GLU A 87 -3.78 -37.20 2.68
C GLU A 87 -2.58 -36.59 3.44
N ILE A 88 -2.68 -35.34 3.93
CA ILE A 88 -1.60 -34.67 4.68
C ILE A 88 -1.05 -35.56 5.80
N PRO A 89 -1.86 -36.18 6.70
CA PRO A 89 -1.32 -36.97 7.81
C PRO A 89 -0.44 -38.12 7.33
N LYS A 90 -0.88 -38.81 6.27
CA LYS A 90 -0.14 -39.94 5.69
C LYS A 90 1.14 -39.47 5.00
N VAL A 91 1.06 -38.47 4.13
CA VAL A 91 2.24 -37.95 3.41
C VAL A 91 3.29 -37.43 4.40
N MET A 92 2.87 -36.71 5.45
CA MET A 92 3.76 -36.21 6.49
C MET A 92 4.38 -37.34 7.32
N GLN A 93 3.61 -38.37 7.68
CA GLN A 93 4.12 -39.50 8.46
C GLN A 93 5.09 -40.37 7.66
N ASP A 94 4.76 -40.67 6.39
CA ASP A 94 5.54 -41.60 5.56
C ASP A 94 6.89 -40.98 5.15
N ASN A 95 6.94 -39.66 4.94
CA ASN A 95 8.12 -39.00 4.35
C ASN A 95 8.86 -38.05 5.30
N TYR A 96 8.21 -37.57 6.37
CA TYR A 96 8.71 -36.45 7.18
C TYR A 96 8.61 -36.66 8.70
N ALA A 97 8.31 -37.87 9.18
CA ALA A 97 8.08 -38.15 10.60
C ALA A 97 9.22 -37.73 11.55
N SER A 98 10.47 -37.79 11.08
CA SER A 98 11.65 -37.40 11.89
C SER A 98 12.02 -35.92 11.77
N LYS A 99 11.30 -35.13 10.95
CA LYS A 99 11.61 -33.72 10.70
C LYS A 99 10.84 -32.80 11.65
N THR A 100 11.43 -31.65 11.95
CA THR A 100 10.73 -30.56 12.63
C THR A 100 9.81 -29.84 11.64
N VAL A 101 8.54 -29.64 12.02
CA VAL A 101 7.56 -28.90 11.23
C VAL A 101 7.57 -27.44 11.68
N HIS A 102 8.19 -26.58 10.87
CA HIS A 102 8.11 -25.13 11.07
C HIS A 102 6.77 -24.60 10.53
N VAL A 103 5.98 -23.97 11.40
CA VAL A 103 4.70 -23.33 11.04
C VAL A 103 4.77 -21.82 11.23
N LEU A 104 3.97 -21.10 10.44
CA LEU A 104 3.93 -19.66 10.52
C LEU A 104 3.16 -19.22 11.76
N TYR A 105 3.85 -18.58 12.70
CA TYR A 105 3.23 -17.91 13.83
C TYR A 105 4.06 -16.69 14.20
N GLY A 106 3.43 -15.52 14.19
CA GLY A 106 4.10 -14.27 14.50
C GLY A 106 3.20 -13.07 14.30
N LYS A 107 3.60 -11.96 14.93
CA LYS A 107 2.83 -10.73 15.04
C LYS A 107 3.09 -9.84 13.83
N ASN A 108 2.03 -9.44 13.12
CA ASN A 108 2.09 -8.35 12.16
C ASN A 108 2.18 -7.02 12.93
N THR A 109 3.14 -6.17 12.54
CA THR A 109 3.55 -4.98 13.31
C THR A 109 2.64 -3.77 13.14
N ASP A 110 1.73 -3.81 12.17
CA ASP A 110 0.77 -2.73 11.87
C ASP A 110 -0.60 -3.02 12.48
N SER A 111 -1.11 -4.23 12.30
CA SER A 111 -2.40 -4.68 12.87
C SER A 111 -2.30 -5.14 14.32
N GLY A 112 -1.11 -5.53 14.77
CA GLY A 112 -0.90 -6.19 16.06
C GLY A 112 -1.42 -7.63 16.13
N ALA A 113 -2.01 -8.15 15.05
CA ALA A 113 -2.57 -9.50 15.00
C ALA A 113 -1.48 -10.57 14.82
N TYR A 114 -1.72 -11.76 15.37
CA TYR A 114 -0.88 -12.93 15.14
C TYR A 114 -1.40 -13.73 13.94
N SER A 115 -0.49 -14.19 13.09
CA SER A 115 -0.80 -15.17 12.05
C SER A 115 -1.32 -16.47 12.66
N LYS A 116 -2.23 -17.14 11.95
CA LYS A 116 -2.79 -18.43 12.37
C LYS A 116 -1.85 -19.56 11.91
N PRO A 117 -1.30 -20.38 12.82
CA PRO A 117 -0.45 -21.49 12.44
C PRO A 117 -1.26 -22.59 11.76
N ALA A 118 -0.60 -23.33 10.88
CA ALA A 118 -1.18 -24.52 10.26
C ALA A 118 -1.46 -25.59 11.30
N SER A 119 -2.47 -26.42 11.02
CA SER A 119 -2.73 -27.63 11.77
C SER A 119 -3.30 -28.73 10.87
N PHE A 120 -2.93 -29.97 11.15
CA PHE A 120 -3.49 -31.16 10.50
C PHE A 120 -3.60 -32.29 11.53
N GLU A 121 -4.40 -33.30 11.21
CA GLU A 121 -4.57 -34.46 12.07
C GLU A 121 -3.25 -35.23 12.25
N GLY A 122 -2.90 -35.58 13.48
CA GLY A 122 -1.65 -36.28 13.79
C GLY A 122 -0.41 -35.38 13.87
N MET A 123 -0.55 -34.06 13.76
CA MET A 123 0.56 -33.11 13.89
C MET A 123 1.22 -33.13 15.27
N ASP A 124 0.52 -33.58 16.31
CA ASP A 124 1.01 -33.81 17.67
C ASP A 124 2.13 -34.86 17.75
N LYS A 125 2.30 -35.70 16.71
CA LYS A 125 3.39 -36.67 16.59
C LYS A 125 4.71 -36.06 16.10
N PHE A 126 4.70 -34.80 15.69
CA PHE A 126 5.86 -34.10 15.15
C PHE A 126 6.40 -33.09 16.16
N THR A 127 7.70 -32.83 16.10
CA THR A 127 8.27 -31.63 16.71
C THR A 127 7.81 -30.42 15.90
N VAL A 128 7.11 -29.47 16.54
CA VAL A 128 6.59 -28.27 15.88
C VAL A 128 7.32 -27.05 16.39
N ASP A 129 7.85 -26.25 15.47
CA ASP A 129 8.47 -24.96 15.75
C ASP A 129 7.62 -23.83 15.19
N LYS A 130 7.33 -22.84 16.04
CA LYS A 130 6.49 -21.69 15.73
C LYS A 130 7.28 -20.38 15.61
N ASP A 131 8.53 -20.37 16.05
CA ASP A 131 9.28 -19.12 16.27
C ASP A 131 10.18 -18.78 15.09
N THR A 132 10.74 -19.80 14.41
CA THR A 132 11.74 -19.58 13.36
C THR A 132 11.15 -19.04 12.06
N LEU A 133 9.99 -19.56 11.62
CA LEU A 133 9.53 -19.31 10.24
C LEU A 133 9.14 -17.85 10.01
N HIS A 134 8.38 -17.24 10.93
CA HIS A 134 7.83 -15.90 10.75
C HIS A 134 8.89 -14.83 10.46
N PRO A 135 9.93 -14.62 11.32
CA PRO A 135 10.92 -13.58 11.04
C PRO A 135 11.67 -13.81 9.73
N VAL A 136 11.94 -15.07 9.36
CA VAL A 136 12.65 -15.40 8.11
C VAL A 136 11.80 -15.08 6.88
N ILE A 137 10.57 -15.60 6.81
CA ILE A 137 9.72 -15.41 5.63
C ILE A 137 9.22 -13.97 5.50
N ALA A 138 9.01 -13.27 6.62
CA ALA A 138 8.71 -11.84 6.59
C ALA A 138 9.89 -11.02 6.05
N ASP A 139 11.13 -11.34 6.44
CA ASP A 139 12.31 -10.63 5.91
C ASP A 139 12.56 -10.96 4.44
N LEU A 140 12.30 -12.19 4.00
CA LEU A 140 12.37 -12.55 2.56
C LEU A 140 11.39 -11.72 1.72
N ARG A 141 10.16 -11.50 2.20
CA ARG A 141 9.15 -10.68 1.50
C ARG A 141 9.53 -9.20 1.39
N VAL A 142 10.43 -8.68 2.23
CA VAL A 142 10.88 -7.28 2.16
C VAL A 142 11.65 -7.02 0.86
N PHE A 143 12.40 -8.01 0.36
CA PHE A 143 13.23 -7.89 -0.82
C PHE A 143 12.57 -8.55 -2.02
N LYS A 144 12.13 -7.75 -2.98
CA LYS A 144 11.38 -8.24 -4.13
C LYS A 144 12.33 -8.87 -5.14
N THR A 145 11.96 -10.05 -5.62
CA THR A 145 12.61 -10.66 -6.78
C THR A 145 12.29 -9.88 -8.05
N LYS A 146 13.02 -10.13 -9.15
CA LYS A 146 12.77 -9.47 -10.43
C LYS A 146 11.32 -9.71 -10.90
N GLU A 147 10.84 -10.94 -10.77
CA GLU A 147 9.50 -11.35 -11.18
C GLU A 147 8.42 -10.63 -10.36
N GLU A 148 8.64 -10.44 -9.05
CA GLU A 148 7.74 -9.66 -8.20
C GLU A 148 7.72 -8.18 -8.59
N LEU A 149 8.88 -7.61 -8.92
CA LEU A 149 8.98 -6.23 -9.41
C LEU A 149 8.25 -6.05 -10.75
N ASP A 150 8.28 -7.04 -11.64
CA ASP A 150 7.54 -6.97 -12.90
C ASP A 150 6.02 -6.92 -12.67
N VAL A 151 5.50 -7.70 -11.71
CA VAL A 151 4.08 -7.64 -11.31
C VAL A 151 3.73 -6.31 -10.64
N LEU A 152 4.60 -5.82 -9.75
CA LEU A 152 4.40 -4.54 -9.06
C LEU A 152 4.39 -3.36 -10.03
N ARG A 153 5.26 -3.37 -11.05
CA ARG A 153 5.25 -2.37 -12.13
C ARG A 153 3.94 -2.41 -12.90
N PHE A 154 3.45 -3.61 -13.25
CA PHE A 154 2.18 -3.76 -13.96
C PHE A 154 0.99 -3.21 -13.16
N VAL A 155 0.85 -3.57 -11.88
CA VAL A 155 -0.28 -3.09 -11.07
C VAL A 155 -0.18 -1.57 -10.82
N ASN A 156 1.02 -1.01 -10.71
CA ASN A 156 1.25 0.43 -10.60
C ASN A 156 0.95 1.18 -11.90
N GLN A 157 1.22 0.57 -13.05
CA GLN A 157 0.81 1.08 -14.35
C GLN A 157 -0.72 1.23 -14.40
N MET A 158 -1.43 0.13 -14.13
CA MET A 158 -2.91 0.12 -14.16
C MET A 158 -3.50 1.10 -13.14
N THR A 159 -2.92 1.16 -11.94
CA THR A 159 -3.32 2.10 -10.89
C THR A 159 -3.12 3.55 -11.34
N SER A 160 -1.97 3.87 -11.94
CA SER A 160 -1.69 5.21 -12.47
C SER A 160 -2.66 5.61 -13.59
N GLU A 161 -2.98 4.70 -14.50
CA GLU A 161 -3.98 4.94 -15.56
C GLU A 161 -5.37 5.20 -14.97
N GLY A 162 -5.78 4.42 -13.95
CA GLY A 162 -7.06 4.61 -13.28
C GLY A 162 -7.17 5.97 -12.59
N HIS A 163 -6.09 6.46 -11.97
CA HIS A 163 -6.03 7.81 -11.40
C HIS A 163 -6.18 8.89 -12.47
N VAL A 164 -5.47 8.75 -13.60
CA VAL A 164 -5.57 9.71 -14.71
C VAL A 164 -6.97 9.74 -15.30
N GLU A 165 -7.62 8.58 -15.39
CA GLU A 165 -9.00 8.53 -15.88
C GLU A 165 -9.99 9.19 -14.91
N ALA A 166 -9.81 9.02 -13.60
CA ALA A 166 -10.58 9.77 -12.60
C ALA A 166 -10.34 11.29 -12.70
N MET A 167 -9.09 11.73 -12.89
CA MET A 167 -8.74 13.14 -13.10
C MET A 167 -9.39 13.75 -14.34
N ARG A 168 -9.54 12.99 -15.43
CA ARG A 168 -10.14 13.48 -16.67
C ARG A 168 -11.66 13.62 -16.59
N GLN A 169 -12.30 12.79 -15.77
CA GLN A 169 -13.75 12.73 -15.71
C GLN A 169 -14.37 13.58 -14.61
N ILE A 170 -13.61 13.97 -13.60
CA ILE A 170 -14.11 14.77 -12.46
C ILE A 170 -14.74 16.09 -12.90
N LYS A 171 -15.89 16.42 -12.30
CA LYS A 171 -16.57 17.71 -12.40
C LYS A 171 -17.23 18.04 -11.05
N PRO A 172 -17.29 19.31 -10.63
CA PRO A 172 -18.16 19.72 -9.54
C PRO A 172 -19.60 19.25 -9.76
N GLY A 173 -20.26 18.81 -8.69
CA GLY A 173 -21.59 18.20 -8.70
C GLY A 173 -21.59 16.67 -8.82
N MET A 174 -20.45 16.03 -9.10
CA MET A 174 -20.28 14.59 -8.92
C MET A 174 -20.18 14.22 -7.44
N TYR A 175 -20.38 12.96 -7.12
CA TYR A 175 -20.08 12.38 -5.81
C TYR A 175 -18.74 11.65 -5.84
N GLU A 176 -18.07 11.62 -4.69
CA GLU A 176 -16.79 10.93 -4.51
C GLU A 176 -16.82 9.47 -4.98
N TYR A 177 -17.86 8.70 -4.64
CA TYR A 177 -18.02 7.29 -5.07
C TYR A 177 -18.08 7.12 -6.60
N GLN A 178 -18.40 8.17 -7.36
CA GLN A 178 -18.39 8.09 -8.82
C GLN A 178 -16.97 8.03 -9.37
N LEU A 179 -16.02 8.75 -8.74
CA LEU A 179 -14.60 8.65 -9.07
C LEU A 179 -14.02 7.31 -8.63
N GLU A 180 -14.41 6.82 -7.45
CA GLU A 180 -14.09 5.45 -7.01
C GLU A 180 -14.54 4.41 -8.06
N ALA A 181 -15.76 4.54 -8.59
CA ALA A 181 -16.30 3.63 -9.59
C ALA A 181 -15.53 3.69 -10.91
N ILE A 182 -15.15 4.89 -11.37
CA ILE A 182 -14.32 5.09 -12.57
C ILE A 182 -12.97 4.39 -12.42
N PHE A 183 -12.29 4.62 -11.30
CA PHE A 183 -11.01 3.98 -11.01
C PHE A 183 -11.12 2.45 -11.01
N LYS A 184 -12.08 1.91 -10.24
CA LYS A 184 -12.34 0.46 -10.14
C LYS A 184 -12.64 -0.16 -11.50
N PHE A 185 -13.44 0.53 -12.31
CA PHE A 185 -13.74 0.08 -13.67
C PHE A 185 -12.46 -0.01 -14.50
N HIS A 186 -11.63 1.03 -14.50
CA HIS A 186 -10.40 1.06 -15.31
C HIS A 186 -9.44 -0.07 -14.95
N VAL A 187 -9.07 -0.18 -13.68
CA VAL A 187 -8.07 -1.17 -13.23
C VAL A 187 -8.55 -2.60 -13.44
N TYR A 188 -9.86 -2.86 -13.34
CA TYR A 188 -10.38 -4.19 -13.60
C TYR A 188 -10.50 -4.47 -15.11
N MET A 189 -11.11 -3.56 -15.87
CA MET A 189 -11.37 -3.74 -17.30
C MET A 189 -10.07 -3.91 -18.10
N HIS A 190 -9.04 -3.13 -17.78
CA HIS A 190 -7.79 -3.09 -18.54
C HIS A 190 -6.66 -3.89 -17.88
N GLY A 191 -6.64 -3.94 -16.55
CA GLY A 191 -5.58 -4.60 -15.77
C GLY A 191 -5.93 -5.99 -15.24
N GLY A 192 -7.20 -6.40 -15.30
CA GLY A 192 -7.64 -7.63 -14.64
C GLY A 192 -7.60 -7.55 -13.11
N CYS A 193 -7.42 -6.36 -12.52
CA CYS A 193 -7.45 -6.11 -11.08
C CYS A 193 -8.88 -6.25 -10.55
N ARG A 194 -9.32 -7.50 -10.33
CA ARG A 194 -10.66 -7.82 -9.83
C ARG A 194 -10.95 -7.21 -8.46
N ARG A 195 -9.89 -6.82 -7.74
CA ARG A 195 -9.94 -6.16 -6.43
C ARG A 195 -9.10 -4.89 -6.45
N THR A 196 -9.40 -4.02 -5.49
CA THR A 196 -8.49 -2.98 -5.02
C THR A 196 -7.68 -3.53 -3.84
N ALA A 197 -6.47 -3.01 -3.64
CA ALA A 197 -5.58 -3.49 -2.59
C ALA A 197 -6.09 -3.11 -1.17
N TYR A 198 -6.84 -2.03 -1.08
CA TYR A 198 -7.54 -1.54 0.11
C TYR A 198 -8.85 -0.85 -0.31
N THR A 199 -9.64 -0.39 0.67
CA THR A 199 -10.86 0.38 0.40
C THR A 199 -10.47 1.74 -0.20
N PRO A 200 -10.92 2.08 -1.42
CA PRO A 200 -10.62 3.37 -2.04
C PRO A 200 -11.00 4.57 -1.16
N ILE A 201 -10.10 5.53 -1.08
CA ILE A 201 -10.28 6.78 -0.36
C ILE A 201 -10.48 7.87 -1.41
N CYS A 202 -11.71 8.32 -1.60
CA CYS A 202 -12.04 9.39 -2.53
C CYS A 202 -12.53 10.60 -1.75
N ALA A 203 -11.62 11.47 -1.35
CA ALA A 203 -11.93 12.56 -0.43
C ALA A 203 -11.99 13.92 -1.15
N SER A 204 -13.01 14.71 -0.85
CA SER A 204 -13.22 16.06 -1.37
C SER A 204 -13.36 17.10 -0.26
N GLY A 205 -12.72 18.26 -0.43
CA GLY A 205 -12.76 19.37 0.51
C GLY A 205 -12.33 18.95 1.92
N PRO A 206 -13.13 19.21 2.97
CA PRO A 206 -12.78 18.83 4.35
C PRO A 206 -12.43 17.35 4.54
N ASN A 207 -13.02 16.45 3.75
CA ASN A 207 -12.78 15.00 3.87
C ASN A 207 -11.32 14.65 3.58
N ALA A 208 -10.60 15.47 2.80
CA ALA A 208 -9.19 15.24 2.49
C ALA A 208 -8.26 15.34 3.72
N ALA A 209 -8.76 15.82 4.87
CA ALA A 209 -8.07 15.76 6.16
C ALA A 209 -8.26 14.42 6.92
N VAL A 210 -9.15 13.53 6.44
CA VAL A 210 -9.45 12.24 7.07
C VAL A 210 -8.64 11.15 6.38
N LEU A 211 -7.54 10.73 7.01
CA LEU A 211 -6.49 9.93 6.38
C LEU A 211 -6.97 8.62 5.73
N HIS A 212 -7.88 7.88 6.40
CA HIS A 212 -8.50 6.66 5.90
C HIS A 212 -10.02 6.86 5.71
N TYR A 213 -10.42 7.91 4.99
CA TYR A 213 -11.81 8.13 4.55
C TYR A 213 -12.30 6.99 3.62
N GLY A 214 -13.57 6.96 3.23
CA GLY A 214 -14.11 5.96 2.29
C GLY A 214 -14.52 4.62 2.90
N HIS A 215 -14.23 4.37 4.18
CA HIS A 215 -14.77 3.21 4.89
C HIS A 215 -16.29 3.31 5.08
N ALA A 216 -16.94 2.22 5.52
CA ALA A 216 -18.41 2.15 5.63
C ALA A 216 -19.09 3.22 6.49
N GLY A 217 -18.37 3.87 7.41
CA GLY A 217 -18.89 4.97 8.24
C GLY A 217 -18.74 6.36 7.61
N ALA A 218 -17.99 6.46 6.52
CA ALA A 218 -17.72 7.68 5.78
C ALA A 218 -17.52 7.32 4.28
N PRO A 219 -18.58 6.84 3.59
CA PRO A 219 -18.47 5.90 2.47
C PRO A 219 -18.32 6.58 1.09
N ASN A 220 -17.47 7.60 0.97
CA ASN A 220 -17.28 8.36 -0.27
C ASN A 220 -18.58 8.96 -0.83
N ASP A 221 -19.43 9.51 0.04
CA ASP A 221 -20.78 9.98 -0.29
C ASP A 221 -20.95 11.51 -0.28
N ARG A 222 -19.86 12.28 -0.18
CA ARG A 222 -19.93 13.74 -0.31
C ARG A 222 -20.02 14.14 -1.78
N GLU A 223 -20.90 15.10 -2.04
CA GLU A 223 -20.95 15.79 -3.34
C GLU A 223 -19.76 16.74 -3.46
N ILE A 224 -18.97 16.56 -4.51
CA ILE A 224 -17.78 17.35 -4.86
C ILE A 224 -18.22 18.76 -5.26
N LYS A 225 -17.68 19.79 -4.61
CA LYS A 225 -18.01 21.20 -4.83
C LYS A 225 -16.94 21.91 -5.63
N ASP A 226 -17.34 22.99 -6.28
CA ASP A 226 -16.39 23.88 -6.94
C ASP A 226 -15.42 24.49 -5.90
N GLY A 227 -14.14 24.53 -6.25
CA GLY A 227 -13.07 24.99 -5.36
C GLY A 227 -12.58 23.98 -4.32
N ASP A 228 -13.20 22.80 -4.17
CA ASP A 228 -12.68 21.75 -3.29
C ASP A 228 -11.29 21.27 -3.76
N ILE A 229 -10.43 20.94 -2.80
CA ILE A 229 -9.27 20.09 -3.06
C ILE A 229 -9.71 18.64 -3.04
N MET A 230 -9.23 17.84 -4.00
CA MET A 230 -9.40 16.40 -4.02
C MET A 230 -8.17 15.71 -3.46
N LEU A 231 -8.39 14.59 -2.78
CA LEU A 231 -7.37 13.63 -2.39
C LEU A 231 -7.93 12.23 -2.68
N LEU A 232 -7.40 11.60 -3.72
CA LEU A 232 -7.78 10.27 -4.15
C LEU A 232 -6.61 9.34 -3.85
N ASP A 233 -6.81 8.45 -2.89
CA ASP A 233 -5.86 7.42 -2.48
C ASP A 233 -6.48 6.06 -2.82
N MET A 234 -6.00 5.46 -3.92
CA MET A 234 -6.56 4.25 -4.49
C MET A 234 -5.50 3.39 -5.19
N GLY A 235 -5.64 2.07 -5.01
CA GLY A 235 -4.71 1.08 -5.52
C GLY A 235 -5.39 -0.17 -6.06
N GLY A 236 -4.98 -0.63 -7.25
CA GLY A 236 -5.39 -1.94 -7.77
C GLY A 236 -4.71 -3.10 -7.05
N GLU A 237 -5.31 -4.29 -7.06
CA GLU A 237 -4.63 -5.55 -6.68
C GLU A 237 -4.62 -6.50 -7.88
N TYR A 238 -3.42 -6.85 -8.36
CA TYR A 238 -3.24 -7.85 -9.42
C TYR A 238 -2.47 -9.05 -8.88
N HIS A 239 -3.04 -10.23 -9.01
CA HIS A 239 -2.47 -11.47 -8.48
C HIS A 239 -2.03 -11.36 -7.01
N CYS A 240 -2.81 -10.66 -6.18
CA CYS A 240 -2.48 -10.33 -4.78
C CYS A 240 -1.34 -9.34 -4.56
N TYR A 241 -0.69 -8.79 -5.59
CA TYR A 241 0.27 -7.68 -5.45
C TYR A 241 -0.46 -6.34 -5.52
N ALA A 242 -0.13 -5.44 -4.59
CA ALA A 242 -0.78 -4.15 -4.40
C ALA A 242 -0.13 -3.04 -5.24
N GLY A 243 -0.95 -2.12 -5.74
CA GLY A 243 -0.56 -0.73 -5.97
C GLY A 243 -1.12 0.16 -4.85
N ASP A 244 -0.52 1.32 -4.65
CA ASP A 244 -0.90 2.28 -3.61
C ASP A 244 -0.53 3.70 -4.05
N ILE A 245 -1.45 4.42 -4.70
CA ILE A 245 -1.13 5.73 -5.27
C ILE A 245 -2.14 6.74 -4.74
N THR A 246 -1.61 7.86 -4.28
CA THR A 246 -2.40 9.03 -3.90
C THR A 246 -2.16 10.19 -4.87
N THR A 247 -3.24 10.80 -5.34
CA THR A 247 -3.23 12.01 -6.16
C THR A 247 -4.10 13.09 -5.51
N SER A 248 -3.63 14.33 -5.57
CA SER A 248 -4.37 15.51 -5.13
C SER A 248 -4.45 16.56 -6.22
N TYR A 249 -5.61 17.19 -6.37
CA TYR A 249 -5.86 18.18 -7.43
C TYR A 249 -7.15 18.97 -7.16
N PRO A 250 -7.31 20.19 -7.71
CA PRO A 250 -8.53 20.98 -7.53
C PRO A 250 -9.70 20.35 -8.29
N ALA A 251 -10.86 20.23 -7.65
CA ALA A 251 -12.05 19.60 -8.22
C ALA A 251 -12.52 20.24 -9.56
N ASN A 252 -12.20 21.51 -9.77
CA ASN A 252 -12.55 22.29 -10.96
C ASN A 252 -11.40 22.42 -11.98
N GLY A 253 -10.26 21.76 -11.74
CA GLY A 253 -9.12 21.74 -12.64
C GLY A 253 -8.23 22.98 -12.63
N LYS A 254 -8.40 23.91 -11.67
CA LYS A 254 -7.54 25.09 -11.52
C LYS A 254 -7.18 25.35 -10.07
N PHE A 255 -5.87 25.40 -9.79
CA PHE A 255 -5.41 25.64 -8.42
C PHE A 255 -5.58 27.11 -8.03
N THR A 256 -6.13 27.37 -6.84
CA THR A 256 -6.02 28.68 -6.20
C THR A 256 -4.60 28.90 -5.69
N GLU A 257 -4.21 30.14 -5.41
CA GLU A 257 -2.85 30.44 -4.90
C GLU A 257 -2.54 29.69 -3.59
N GLU A 258 -3.50 29.58 -2.68
CA GLU A 258 -3.31 28.82 -1.44
C GLU A 258 -3.16 27.32 -1.70
N GLN A 259 -3.95 26.75 -2.62
CA GLN A 259 -3.81 25.36 -3.03
C GLN A 259 -2.46 25.12 -3.69
N LYS A 260 -1.94 26.05 -4.50
CA LYS A 260 -0.60 25.93 -5.12
C LYS A 260 0.49 25.86 -4.07
N ILE A 261 0.47 26.72 -3.05
CA ILE A 261 1.50 26.74 -2.00
C ILE A 261 1.48 25.41 -1.22
N VAL A 262 0.31 24.96 -0.76
CA VAL A 262 0.18 23.69 -0.03
C VAL A 262 0.61 22.51 -0.89
N TYR A 263 0.11 22.44 -2.13
CA TYR A 263 0.43 21.37 -3.07
C TYR A 263 1.91 21.31 -3.40
N GLN A 264 2.50 22.45 -3.75
CA GLN A 264 3.92 22.53 -4.09
C GLN A 264 4.81 22.21 -2.88
N GLY A 265 4.39 22.56 -1.66
CA GLY A 265 5.07 22.15 -0.43
C GLY A 265 5.14 20.64 -0.27
N VAL A 266 4.03 19.94 -0.50
CA VAL A 266 3.98 18.47 -0.45
C VAL A 266 4.79 17.86 -1.60
N LEU A 267 4.71 18.41 -2.82
CA LEU A 267 5.51 17.97 -3.96
C LEU A 267 7.01 18.12 -3.67
N ASN A 268 7.44 19.24 -3.11
CA ASN A 268 8.82 19.48 -2.71
C ASN A 268 9.30 18.49 -1.63
N ALA A 269 8.42 18.10 -0.71
CA ALA A 269 8.70 17.07 0.29
C ALA A 269 8.93 15.71 -0.37
N MET A 270 8.03 15.30 -1.27
CA MET A 270 8.11 14.04 -2.00
C MET A 270 9.39 13.96 -2.83
N THR A 271 9.64 14.96 -3.68
CA THR A 271 10.82 14.98 -4.54
C THR A 271 12.13 15.04 -3.74
N SER A 272 12.15 15.75 -2.61
CA SER A 272 13.34 15.79 -1.74
C SER A 272 13.65 14.42 -1.15
N VAL A 273 12.62 13.69 -0.73
CA VAL A 273 12.76 12.33 -0.21
C VAL A 273 13.25 11.39 -1.30
N GLU A 274 12.55 11.34 -2.44
CA GLU A 274 12.87 10.47 -3.56
C GLU A 274 14.31 10.64 -4.07
N GLN A 275 14.80 11.87 -4.16
CA GLN A 275 16.18 12.17 -4.55
C GLN A 275 17.22 11.78 -3.51
N ALA A 276 16.83 11.74 -2.23
CA ALA A 276 17.71 11.33 -1.14
C ALA A 276 17.74 9.81 -0.95
N MET A 277 16.70 9.09 -1.38
CA MET A 277 16.58 7.64 -1.23
C MET A 277 17.65 6.89 -2.02
N LYS A 278 18.40 6.04 -1.31
CA LYS A 278 19.37 5.08 -1.84
C LYS A 278 19.76 4.08 -0.74
N PRO A 279 20.45 2.97 -1.07
CA PRO A 279 20.93 2.05 -0.06
C PRO A 279 21.79 2.76 1.02
N GLY A 280 21.59 2.40 2.29
CA GLY A 280 22.29 3.01 3.42
C GLY A 280 21.57 4.18 4.11
N VAL A 281 20.49 4.70 3.52
CA VAL A 281 19.69 5.77 4.14
C VAL A 281 18.70 5.20 5.15
N VAL A 282 18.54 5.83 6.32
CA VAL A 282 17.56 5.40 7.33
C VAL A 282 16.20 6.04 7.05
N TRP A 283 15.12 5.25 7.02
CA TRP A 283 13.79 5.74 6.63
C TRP A 283 13.25 6.87 7.53
N THR A 284 13.58 6.85 8.83
CA THR A 284 13.16 7.91 9.76
C THR A 284 13.82 9.25 9.46
N ASP A 285 15.00 9.28 8.83
CA ASP A 285 15.63 10.53 8.39
C ASP A 285 14.87 11.14 7.21
N MET A 286 14.24 10.30 6.38
CA MET A 286 13.37 10.76 5.30
C MET A 286 12.08 11.39 5.85
N GLN A 287 11.47 10.82 6.91
CA GLN A 287 10.34 11.46 7.61
C GLN A 287 10.70 12.87 8.09
N ILE A 288 11.90 13.01 8.67
CA ILE A 288 12.42 14.29 9.17
C ILE A 288 12.64 15.27 8.01
N LEU A 289 13.19 14.80 6.89
CA LEU A 289 13.36 15.60 5.67
C LEU A 289 12.02 16.11 5.12
N ALA A 290 11.03 15.23 4.98
CA ALA A 290 9.69 15.61 4.53
C ALA A 290 9.06 16.64 5.49
N SER A 291 9.15 16.39 6.81
CA SER A 291 8.61 17.30 7.83
C SER A 291 9.21 18.71 7.73
N ARG A 292 10.50 18.82 7.43
CA ARG A 292 11.16 20.12 7.18
C ARG A 292 10.54 20.84 5.98
N ARG A 293 10.36 20.16 4.85
CA ARG A 293 9.75 20.75 3.64
C ARG A 293 8.31 21.21 3.88
N ILE A 294 7.54 20.45 4.65
CA ILE A 294 6.19 20.82 5.07
C ILE A 294 6.20 22.11 5.92
N LEU A 295 7.13 22.24 6.87
CA LEU A 295 7.27 23.46 7.67
C LEU A 295 7.71 24.67 6.84
N GLU A 296 8.62 24.50 5.88
CA GLU A 296 9.03 25.57 4.95
C GLU A 296 7.82 26.13 4.19
N ALA A 297 6.97 25.25 3.65
CA ALA A 297 5.76 25.65 2.92
C ALA A 297 4.71 26.31 3.83
N LEU A 298 4.57 25.87 5.08
CA LEU A 298 3.67 26.50 6.05
C LEU A 298 4.15 27.90 6.49
N ILE A 299 5.47 28.16 6.47
CA ILE A 299 6.03 29.50 6.66
C ILE A 299 5.68 30.38 5.44
N GLU A 300 5.84 29.87 4.22
CA GLU A 300 5.46 30.58 2.99
C GLU A 300 3.96 30.92 2.96
N LEU A 301 3.11 30.00 3.43
CA LEU A 301 1.66 30.17 3.54
C LEU A 301 1.25 31.20 4.62
N GLY A 302 2.19 31.64 5.45
CA GLY A 302 1.99 32.56 6.57
C GLY A 302 1.29 31.93 7.79
N VAL A 303 1.15 30.59 7.81
CA VAL A 303 0.58 29.85 8.95
C VAL A 303 1.60 29.74 10.08
N LEU A 304 2.87 29.55 9.73
CA LEU A 304 3.98 29.47 10.67
C LEU A 304 4.94 30.66 10.54
N HIS A 305 5.67 30.94 11.62
CA HIS A 305 6.72 31.95 11.66
C HIS A 305 7.82 31.58 12.66
N GLY A 306 9.02 32.16 12.50
CA GLY A 306 10.16 31.93 13.39
C GLY A 306 11.21 31.00 12.79
N ASP A 307 12.01 30.38 13.66
CA ASP A 307 13.16 29.55 13.26
C ASP A 307 12.77 28.09 13.03
N ILE A 308 13.15 27.55 11.86
CA ILE A 308 12.79 26.19 11.46
C ILE A 308 13.48 25.11 12.30
N GLU A 309 14.71 25.33 12.77
CA GLU A 309 15.41 24.35 13.61
C GLU A 309 14.74 24.22 14.97
N GLU A 310 14.23 25.32 15.51
CA GLU A 310 13.44 25.31 16.75
C GLU A 310 12.09 24.59 16.56
N MET A 311 11.43 24.73 15.40
CA MET A 311 10.21 23.96 15.07
C MET A 311 10.49 22.46 14.94
N MET A 312 11.63 22.09 14.34
CA MET A 312 12.04 20.69 14.18
C MET A 312 12.31 20.02 15.54
N LYS A 313 12.92 20.73 16.50
CA LYS A 313 13.17 20.21 17.86
C LYS A 313 11.90 19.82 18.61
N VAL A 314 10.79 20.51 18.34
CA VAL A 314 9.48 20.24 18.95
C VAL A 314 8.58 19.36 18.08
N TYR A 315 9.10 18.81 16.97
CA TYR A 315 8.37 17.94 16.05
C TYR A 315 7.06 18.56 15.51
N LEU A 316 7.04 19.89 15.29
CA LEU A 316 5.83 20.61 14.86
C LEU A 316 5.27 20.07 13.54
N GLY A 317 6.13 19.63 12.62
CA GLY A 317 5.71 19.03 11.35
C GLY A 317 4.84 17.78 11.54
N GLY A 318 5.01 17.03 12.64
CA GLY A 318 4.22 15.84 12.96
C GLY A 318 2.75 16.12 13.30
N TYR A 319 2.35 17.39 13.45
CA TYR A 319 0.95 17.78 13.62
C TYR A 319 0.26 18.10 12.28
N PHE A 320 1.03 18.50 11.26
CA PHE A 320 0.54 18.73 9.90
C PHE A 320 0.73 17.50 9.00
N MET A 321 1.57 16.55 9.40
CA MET A 321 1.77 15.23 8.79
C MET A 321 1.79 14.16 9.90
N PRO A 322 0.63 13.76 10.46
CA PRO A 322 0.56 12.88 11.63
C PRO A 322 0.77 11.39 11.33
N HIS A 323 0.75 11.00 10.05
CA HIS A 323 1.09 9.66 9.62
C HIS A 323 2.59 9.52 9.30
N GLY A 324 3.02 8.27 9.08
CA GLY A 324 4.37 8.00 8.58
C GLY A 324 4.50 8.36 7.11
N LEU A 325 5.71 8.74 6.68
CA LEU A 325 6.05 9.14 5.32
C LEU A 325 5.82 8.03 4.28
N GLY A 326 5.75 6.79 4.73
CA GLY A 326 5.48 5.65 3.88
C GLY A 326 5.90 4.35 4.54
N HIS A 327 5.76 3.28 3.78
CA HIS A 327 5.85 1.91 4.26
C HIS A 327 6.30 0.95 3.17
N PHE A 328 6.69 -0.26 3.56
CA PHE A 328 6.90 -1.32 2.58
C PHE A 328 5.59 -1.64 1.86
N MET A 329 5.69 -2.00 0.58
CA MET A 329 4.58 -2.44 -0.25
C MET A 329 4.96 -3.72 -1.00
N GLY A 330 4.00 -4.64 -1.18
CA GLY A 330 4.21 -5.89 -1.89
C GLY A 330 2.90 -6.63 -2.11
N ILE A 331 2.78 -7.82 -1.54
CA ILE A 331 1.51 -8.58 -1.55
C ILE A 331 0.47 -7.91 -0.63
N ASP A 332 0.91 -7.29 0.45
CA ASP A 332 0.04 -6.45 1.27
C ASP A 332 0.41 -4.98 1.00
N THR A 333 -0.59 -4.09 0.98
CA THR A 333 -0.38 -2.63 0.84
C THR A 333 0.58 -2.13 1.93
N HIS A 334 0.23 -2.37 3.19
CA HIS A 334 1.16 -2.29 4.31
C HIS A 334 1.91 -3.63 4.45
N ASP A 335 3.01 -3.77 3.72
CA ASP A 335 3.76 -5.02 3.66
C ASP A 335 4.54 -5.33 4.94
N VAL A 336 4.86 -6.60 5.12
CA VAL A 336 5.49 -7.12 6.34
C VAL A 336 6.95 -6.69 6.47
N GLY A 337 7.53 -6.89 7.66
CA GLY A 337 8.97 -6.80 7.86
C GLY A 337 9.51 -5.45 8.32
N GLY A 338 8.63 -4.46 8.54
CA GLY A 338 9.01 -3.11 8.97
C GLY A 338 9.71 -3.04 10.33
N TYR A 339 9.30 -3.90 11.28
CA TYR A 339 9.85 -4.00 12.65
C TYR A 339 10.04 -5.46 13.09
N LEU A 340 11.01 -6.15 12.47
CA LEU A 340 11.41 -7.50 12.87
C LEU A 340 12.49 -7.49 13.96
N PRO A 341 12.66 -8.58 14.74
CA PRO A 341 13.77 -8.71 15.68
C PRO A 341 15.12 -8.46 15.00
N GLY A 342 15.96 -7.63 15.61
CA GLY A 342 17.28 -7.26 15.08
C GLY A 342 17.30 -6.00 14.20
N TYR A 343 16.14 -5.38 13.93
CA TYR A 343 16.02 -4.09 13.26
C TYR A 343 15.66 -2.95 14.25
N PRO A 344 15.86 -1.66 13.87
CA PRO A 344 15.59 -0.53 14.75
C PRO A 344 14.15 -0.49 15.27
N GLU A 345 13.97 -0.04 16.51
CA GLU A 345 12.67 0.08 17.15
C GLU A 345 11.89 1.31 16.67
N ARG A 346 10.58 1.30 16.93
CA ARG A 346 9.68 2.41 16.61
C ARG A 346 9.97 3.61 17.52
N ILE A 347 10.06 4.80 16.93
CA ILE A 347 10.36 6.04 17.65
C ILE A 347 9.06 6.68 18.15
N ASP A 348 8.88 6.82 19.46
CA ASP A 348 7.69 7.48 20.04
C ASP A 348 7.84 9.02 20.07
N LYS A 349 7.67 9.65 18.91
CA LYS A 349 7.58 11.11 18.73
C LYS A 349 6.45 11.46 17.75
N PRO A 350 5.88 12.69 17.78
CA PRO A 350 4.88 13.12 16.79
C PRO A 350 5.36 12.88 15.35
N GLY A 351 4.46 12.38 14.49
CA GLY A 351 4.78 11.88 13.14
C GLY A 351 5.54 10.55 13.14
N LEU A 352 6.71 10.49 13.77
CA LEU A 352 7.61 9.32 13.76
C LEU A 352 7.01 8.04 14.36
N ARG A 353 6.11 8.16 15.35
CA ARG A 353 5.44 7.00 15.96
C ARG A 353 4.57 6.23 14.96
N SER A 354 4.11 6.89 13.92
CA SER A 354 3.22 6.35 12.88
C SER A 354 3.98 5.73 11.71
N VAL A 355 5.31 5.89 11.64
CA VAL A 355 6.15 5.31 10.59
C VAL A 355 6.09 3.79 10.64
N ARG A 356 5.93 3.11 9.50
CA ARG A 356 5.77 1.63 9.47
C ARG A 356 7.08 0.85 9.37
N THR A 357 8.21 1.52 9.18
CA THR A 357 9.54 0.93 9.31
C THR A 357 10.60 1.93 9.76
N ALA A 358 11.52 1.53 10.62
CA ALA A 358 12.69 2.34 10.97
C ALA A 358 13.98 1.80 10.34
N ARG A 359 13.85 0.97 9.30
CA ARG A 359 14.99 0.29 8.68
C ARG A 359 15.83 1.22 7.81
N GLU A 360 17.08 0.81 7.65
CA GLU A 360 17.94 1.28 6.57
C GLU A 360 17.45 0.72 5.24
N LEU A 361 17.38 1.59 4.22
CA LEU A 361 17.02 1.24 2.86
C LEU A 361 18.08 0.33 2.24
N LYS A 362 17.62 -0.68 1.51
CA LYS A 362 18.45 -1.63 0.78
C LYS A 362 17.83 -1.88 -0.59
N GLU A 363 18.68 -2.26 -1.55
CA GLU A 363 18.24 -2.60 -2.90
C GLU A 363 17.13 -3.66 -2.89
N ASN A 364 16.17 -3.51 -3.79
CA ASN A 364 14.97 -4.33 -3.94
C ASN A 364 13.92 -4.22 -2.81
N MET A 365 14.09 -3.30 -1.86
CA MET A 365 12.95 -2.85 -1.05
C MET A 365 12.01 -2.02 -1.93
N VAL A 366 10.71 -2.21 -1.72
CA VAL A 366 9.65 -1.43 -2.38
C VAL A 366 8.92 -0.64 -1.30
N LEU A 367 8.85 0.68 -1.46
CA LEU A 367 8.24 1.60 -0.49
C LEU A 367 7.22 2.52 -1.16
N THR A 368 6.23 2.95 -0.38
CA THR A 368 5.47 4.17 -0.67
C THR A 368 6.27 5.39 -0.23
N VAL A 369 6.15 6.50 -0.96
CA VAL A 369 6.65 7.83 -0.58
C VAL A 369 5.46 8.78 -0.60
N GLU A 370 4.85 8.99 0.57
CA GLU A 370 3.50 9.55 0.69
C GLU A 370 3.41 10.81 1.57
N PRO A 371 4.30 11.82 1.48
CA PRO A 371 4.18 12.99 2.33
C PRO A 371 2.82 13.68 2.16
N GLY A 372 2.34 14.31 3.23
CA GLY A 372 1.09 15.04 3.22
C GLY A 372 1.09 16.25 4.14
N MET A 373 0.20 17.19 3.85
CA MET A 373 -0.07 18.38 4.66
C MET A 373 -1.57 18.51 4.87
N TYR A 374 -2.00 18.41 6.13
CA TYR A 374 -3.41 18.41 6.49
C TYR A 374 -3.71 19.48 7.53
N PHE A 375 -4.89 20.07 7.43
CA PHE A 375 -5.43 20.98 8.43
C PHE A 375 -6.51 20.24 9.23
N ILE A 376 -6.05 19.42 10.17
CA ILE A 376 -6.90 18.59 11.03
C ILE A 376 -7.25 19.37 12.29
N ASP A 377 -8.53 19.68 12.47
CA ASP A 377 -9.00 20.53 13.57
C ASP A 377 -8.47 20.09 14.95
N SER A 378 -8.46 18.79 15.24
CA SER A 378 -7.98 18.27 16.52
C SER A 378 -6.47 18.41 16.73
N GLU A 379 -5.68 18.40 15.66
CA GLU A 379 -4.23 18.66 15.75
C GLU A 379 -3.95 20.16 15.85
N MET A 380 -4.70 20.98 15.10
CA MET A 380 -4.64 22.44 15.19
C MET A 380 -4.97 22.94 16.60
N ASP A 381 -5.99 22.36 17.25
CA ASP A 381 -6.35 22.69 18.62
C ASP A 381 -5.22 22.37 19.62
N LYS A 382 -4.54 21.24 19.44
CA LYS A 382 -3.37 20.88 20.27
C LYS A 382 -2.23 21.86 20.07
N ILE A 383 -1.95 22.25 18.82
CA ILE A 383 -0.92 23.24 18.50
C ILE A 383 -1.23 24.57 19.21
N ILE A 384 -2.47 25.05 19.12
CA ILE A 384 -2.89 26.33 19.71
C ILE A 384 -2.82 26.29 21.24
N ALA A 385 -3.21 25.15 21.84
CA ALA A 385 -3.25 24.98 23.29
C ALA A 385 -1.86 24.84 23.95
N ASP A 386 -0.82 24.45 23.21
CA ASP A 386 0.53 24.24 23.72
C ASP A 386 1.43 25.46 23.46
N PRO A 387 1.85 26.23 24.50
CA PRO A 387 2.73 27.39 24.35
C PRO A 387 4.09 27.09 23.70
N THR A 388 4.55 25.83 23.76
CA THR A 388 5.80 25.42 23.11
C THR A 388 5.66 25.33 21.59
N LEU A 389 4.44 25.15 21.09
CA LEU A 389 4.09 25.06 19.67
C LEU A 389 3.47 26.36 19.16
N SER A 390 2.47 26.91 19.87
CA SER A 390 1.71 28.09 19.44
C SER A 390 2.54 29.35 19.26
N LYS A 391 3.71 29.44 19.90
CA LYS A 391 4.68 30.52 19.68
C LYS A 391 5.21 30.62 18.24
N PHE A 392 5.05 29.57 17.43
CA PHE A 392 5.45 29.53 16.02
C PHE A 392 4.27 29.75 15.05
N VAL A 393 3.06 29.95 15.55
CA VAL A 393 1.84 29.81 14.76
C VAL A 393 1.08 31.13 14.72
N ASN A 394 0.77 31.59 13.52
CA ASN A 394 -0.23 32.64 13.33
C ASN A 394 -1.62 32.01 13.50
N VAL A 395 -2.18 32.11 14.71
CA VAL A 395 -3.45 31.46 15.08
C VAL A 395 -4.62 31.95 14.22
N GLU A 396 -4.65 33.24 13.86
CA GLU A 396 -5.70 33.77 12.99
C GLU A 396 -5.62 33.14 11.60
N ARG A 397 -4.42 33.11 11.01
CA ARG A 397 -4.18 32.49 9.70
C ARG A 397 -4.46 30.99 9.72
N LEU A 398 -4.01 30.28 10.76
CA LEU A 398 -4.25 28.84 10.92
C LEU A 398 -5.75 28.53 10.98
N ASN A 399 -6.54 29.33 11.70
CA ASN A 399 -7.99 29.11 11.79
C ASN A 399 -8.75 29.31 10.46
N GLN A 400 -8.18 30.01 9.47
CA GLN A 400 -8.77 30.12 8.14
C GLN A 400 -8.72 28.79 7.36
N PHE A 401 -7.86 27.86 7.76
CA PHE A 401 -7.73 26.54 7.12
C PHE A 401 -8.60 25.46 7.78
N ARG A 402 -9.47 25.81 8.75
CA ARG A 402 -10.42 24.83 9.29
C ARG A 402 -11.38 24.34 8.22
N GLY A 403 -11.52 23.03 8.12
CA GLY A 403 -12.31 22.39 7.07
C GLY A 403 -11.72 22.56 5.66
N TRP A 404 -10.48 23.03 5.51
CA TRP A 404 -9.84 23.15 4.20
C TRP A 404 -9.54 21.78 3.58
N GLY A 405 -9.20 20.80 4.42
CA GLY A 405 -8.83 19.45 4.00
C GLY A 405 -7.33 19.20 4.11
N GLY A 406 -6.75 18.61 3.07
CA GLY A 406 -5.33 18.33 3.00
C GLY A 406 -4.90 17.89 1.61
N VAL A 407 -3.58 17.78 1.43
CA VAL A 407 -2.94 17.27 0.22
C VAL A 407 -2.04 16.10 0.63
N ARG A 408 -2.09 15.00 -0.12
CA ARG A 408 -1.13 13.90 -0.05
C ARG A 408 -0.72 13.54 -1.47
N LEU A 409 0.56 13.28 -1.67
CA LEU A 409 1.10 12.77 -2.92
C LEU A 409 1.85 11.51 -2.59
N GLU A 410 1.54 10.41 -3.28
CA GLU A 410 2.12 9.12 -2.99
C GLU A 410 2.55 8.37 -4.24
N ASP A 411 3.85 8.09 -4.27
CA ASP A 411 4.51 7.30 -5.30
C ASP A 411 4.99 5.95 -4.75
N ASN A 412 5.12 4.96 -5.63
CA ASN A 412 5.59 3.62 -5.30
C ASN A 412 6.94 3.39 -5.94
N VAL A 413 7.97 3.20 -5.11
CA VAL A 413 9.36 3.25 -5.56
C VAL A 413 10.11 1.99 -5.17
N ILE A 414 10.97 1.54 -6.07
CA ILE A 414 11.92 0.45 -5.84
C ILE A 414 13.26 1.06 -5.50
N VAL A 415 13.86 0.68 -4.37
CA VAL A 415 15.24 1.08 -4.05
C VAL A 415 16.20 0.32 -4.99
N THR A 416 17.04 1.03 -5.73
CA THR A 416 18.05 0.47 -6.64
C THR A 416 19.45 0.58 -6.03
N ALA A 417 20.48 0.06 -6.68
CA ALA A 417 21.87 0.18 -6.22
C ALA A 417 22.34 1.65 -6.00
N THR A 418 21.76 2.63 -6.70
CA THR A 418 22.24 4.03 -6.68
C THR A 418 21.16 5.06 -6.35
N GLY A 419 19.90 4.65 -6.17
CA GLY A 419 18.77 5.57 -6.00
C GLY A 419 17.45 4.82 -5.92
N ILE A 420 16.48 5.27 -6.71
CA ILE A 420 15.16 4.64 -6.85
C ILE A 420 14.74 4.45 -8.32
N ASP A 421 13.77 3.57 -8.55
CA ASP A 421 12.96 3.44 -9.77
C ASP A 421 11.49 3.69 -9.38
N ASN A 422 10.89 4.79 -9.85
CA ASN A 422 9.52 5.16 -9.49
C ASN A 422 8.52 4.49 -10.46
N MET A 423 7.67 3.62 -9.92
CA MET A 423 6.67 2.87 -10.68
C MET A 423 5.39 3.68 -10.90
N SER A 424 5.16 4.73 -10.12
CA SER A 424 4.00 5.61 -10.24
C SER A 424 4.22 6.61 -11.37
N SER A 425 3.27 6.67 -12.31
CA SER A 425 3.42 7.48 -13.53
C SER A 425 2.28 8.48 -13.69
N VAL A 426 1.79 9.06 -12.59
CA VAL A 426 0.72 10.06 -12.61
C VAL A 426 1.27 11.48 -12.85
N PRO A 427 0.41 12.42 -13.30
CA PRO A 427 0.74 13.85 -13.32
C PRO A 427 1.08 14.36 -11.91
N ARG A 428 2.16 15.13 -11.77
CA ARG A 428 2.62 15.63 -10.46
C ARG A 428 2.86 17.12 -10.41
N THR A 429 3.28 17.76 -11.50
CA THR A 429 3.38 19.22 -11.46
C THR A 429 2.00 19.86 -11.62
N ILE A 430 1.82 21.07 -11.07
CA ILE A 430 0.58 21.84 -11.24
C ILE A 430 0.22 21.98 -12.74
N GLU A 431 1.21 22.24 -13.59
CA GLU A 431 1.03 22.33 -15.04
C GLU A 431 0.53 21.02 -15.66
N GLU A 432 1.14 19.88 -15.29
CA GLU A 432 0.72 18.56 -15.78
C GLU A 432 -0.71 18.23 -15.35
N LEU A 433 -1.06 18.49 -14.07
CA LEU A 433 -2.40 18.23 -13.55
C LEU A 433 -3.45 19.07 -14.27
N GLU A 434 -3.27 20.39 -14.33
CA GLU A 434 -4.22 21.27 -15.01
C GLU A 434 -4.35 20.95 -16.50
N SER A 435 -3.24 20.54 -17.15
CA SER A 435 -3.25 20.10 -18.54
C SER A 435 -4.07 18.81 -18.73
N VAL A 436 -3.82 17.78 -17.92
CA VAL A 436 -4.53 16.49 -18.04
C VAL A 436 -6.01 16.62 -17.73
N MET A 437 -6.37 17.38 -16.70
CA MET A 437 -7.77 17.67 -16.36
C MET A 437 -8.49 18.46 -17.47
N ALA A 438 -7.76 19.27 -18.25
CA ALA A 438 -8.27 19.97 -19.43
C ALA A 438 -8.30 19.12 -20.72
N GLY A 439 -8.02 17.81 -20.63
CA GLY A 439 -7.99 16.90 -21.78
C GLY A 439 -6.62 16.82 -22.49
N GLY A 440 -5.56 17.28 -21.84
CA GLY A 440 -4.18 17.16 -22.29
C GLY A 440 -3.72 15.70 -22.44
N ALA A 441 -2.67 15.52 -23.24
CA ALA A 441 -2.10 14.20 -23.50
C ALA A 441 -1.43 13.63 -22.25
N TRP A 442 -1.68 12.35 -21.99
CA TRP A 442 -0.96 11.52 -21.03
C TRP A 442 -0.96 10.08 -21.54
N PRO A 443 0.16 9.32 -21.44
CA PRO A 443 1.47 9.75 -20.93
C PRO A 443 2.12 10.85 -21.81
N PRO A 444 3.02 11.69 -21.26
CA PRO A 444 3.71 12.71 -22.05
C PRO A 444 4.65 12.06 -23.07
N ALA A 445 4.84 12.71 -24.22
CA ALA A 445 5.76 12.20 -25.26
C ALA A 445 7.23 12.14 -24.81
N ARG A 446 7.59 12.97 -23.82
CA ARG A 446 8.88 12.99 -23.15
C ARG A 446 8.65 13.43 -21.71
N ASP A 447 9.22 12.71 -20.75
CA ASP A 447 9.27 13.21 -19.38
C ASP A 447 10.32 14.33 -19.29
N ALA A 448 9.85 15.55 -19.02
CA ALA A 448 10.67 16.74 -18.88
C ALA A 448 11.01 17.05 -17.41
N LYS A 449 10.69 16.13 -16.49
CA LYS A 449 10.82 16.29 -15.04
C LYS A 449 11.68 15.18 -14.42
N PRO A 450 12.99 15.10 -14.76
CA PRO A 450 13.88 14.06 -14.23
C PRO A 450 13.95 14.02 -12.70
N GLU A 451 13.64 15.13 -12.04
CA GLU A 451 13.55 15.27 -10.58
C GLU A 451 12.48 14.40 -9.92
N LEU A 452 11.48 13.91 -10.67
CA LEU A 452 10.40 13.02 -10.20
C LEU A 452 10.74 11.53 -10.32
N CYS A 453 11.89 11.20 -10.92
CA CYS A 453 12.37 9.83 -11.08
C CYS A 453 11.39 8.83 -11.75
N ARG A 454 10.37 9.33 -12.48
CA ARG A 454 9.33 8.52 -13.12
C ARG A 454 9.87 7.76 -14.33
N ASN A 455 9.31 6.57 -14.57
CA ASN A 455 9.69 5.73 -15.69
C ASN A 455 8.50 5.49 -16.63
N PHE A 456 8.35 6.38 -17.62
CA PHE A 456 7.34 6.23 -18.69
C PHE A 456 7.78 5.27 -19.81
N ASP A 457 9.04 4.82 -19.85
CA ASP A 457 9.54 3.95 -20.92
C ASP A 457 8.99 2.51 -20.83
N MET A 458 8.51 2.09 -19.65
CA MET A 458 7.87 0.78 -19.45
C MET A 458 6.53 0.62 -20.20
N TRP A 459 5.97 1.71 -20.71
CA TRP A 459 4.60 1.82 -21.20
C TRP A 459 4.46 1.53 -22.70
N GLY A 460 5.57 1.55 -23.44
CA GLY A 460 5.60 1.35 -24.90
C GLY A 460 5.61 -0.10 -25.37
N ALA A 461 5.87 -1.07 -24.49
CA ALA A 461 5.98 -2.48 -24.85
C ALA A 461 4.66 -3.27 -24.70
N ALA A 462 3.74 -2.82 -23.85
CA ALA A 462 2.51 -3.57 -23.51
C ALA A 462 1.33 -3.33 -24.47
N THR A 463 1.37 -2.30 -25.31
CA THR A 463 0.30 -1.99 -26.30
C THR A 463 0.52 -2.64 -27.67
N LYS A 464 1.49 -3.57 -27.78
CA LYS A 464 1.74 -4.38 -28.98
C LYS A 464 1.62 -5.88 -28.67
N GLN A 465 0.48 -6.33 -28.15
CA GLN A 465 0.08 -7.74 -28.24
C GLN A 465 -1.42 -7.88 -28.43
#